data_AF-A0A328FAU6-F1
#
_entry.id   AF-A0A328FAU6-F1
#
_cell.length_a   1.000
_cell.length_b   1.000
_cell.length_c   1.000
_cell.angle_alpha   90.00
_cell.angle_beta   90.00
_cell.angle_gamma   90.00
#
_symmetry.space_group_name_H-M   'P 1'
#
loop_
_entity.id
_entity.type
_entity.pdbx_description
1 polymer ?
#
loop_
_entity_poly.entity_id
_entity_poly.type
_entity_poly.pdbx_seq_one_letter_code
_entity_poly.pdbx_strand_id
1 'polypeptide(L)'
;MGMSFLRGETKIWLTYSKENFDSANVLLKNSLFNPCLQNVQQSVEKALKTLLIEKGARLKKTHEILELKKNLEMLNIQVDISDENCDFLNSIYLPSKYPLGSVIPDFNPDESILYRSDNHSKKCN
;
A
#
# COMPACT_ATOMS: atom_id res chain seq x y z
N MET A 1 -8.93 -20.46 16.97
CA MET A 1 -8.48 -19.05 17.11
C MET A 1 -9.73 -18.20 17.24
N GLY A 2 -9.96 -17.55 18.39
CA GLY A 2 -11.25 -16.89 18.68
C GLY A 2 -11.42 -15.53 18.01
N MET A 3 -12.66 -15.16 17.68
CA MET A 3 -13.01 -13.87 17.03
C MET A 3 -12.55 -12.63 17.82
N SER A 4 -12.38 -12.72 19.15
CA SER A 4 -11.87 -11.62 19.98
C SER A 4 -10.39 -11.32 19.76
N PHE A 5 -9.58 -12.34 19.49
CA PHE A 5 -8.14 -12.18 19.21
C PHE A 5 -7.91 -11.51 17.84
N LEU A 6 -8.68 -11.93 16.83
CA LEU A 6 -8.63 -11.36 15.48
C LEU A 6 -8.94 -9.86 15.51
N ARG A 7 -9.93 -9.42 16.30
CA ARG A 7 -10.24 -7.99 16.46
C ARG A 7 -9.07 -7.18 17.07
N GLY A 8 -8.28 -7.76 17.96
CA GLY A 8 -7.10 -7.11 18.52
C GLY A 8 -5.99 -6.95 17.48
N GLU A 9 -5.72 -8.02 16.72
CA GLU A 9 -4.72 -8.01 15.65
C GLU A 9 -5.12 -7.07 14.51
N THR A 10 -6.36 -7.10 14.02
CA THR A 10 -6.90 -6.17 13.03
C THR A 10 -6.64 -4.72 13.44
N LYS A 11 -6.92 -4.36 14.70
CA LYS A 11 -6.75 -2.98 15.18
C LYS A 11 -5.28 -2.54 15.14
N ILE A 12 -4.35 -3.43 15.46
CA ILE A 12 -2.91 -3.16 15.40
C ILE A 12 -2.49 -2.89 13.95
N TRP A 13 -2.86 -3.78 13.02
CA TRP A 13 -2.51 -3.62 11.60
C TRP A 13 -3.12 -2.38 10.97
N LEU A 14 -4.36 -2.04 11.34
CA LEU A 14 -5.01 -0.80 10.91
C LEU A 14 -4.30 0.43 11.45
N THR A 15 -3.83 0.38 12.70
CA THR A 15 -3.06 1.47 13.31
C THR A 15 -1.75 1.68 12.54
N TYR A 16 -1.01 0.62 12.24
CA TYR A 16 0.21 0.72 11.43
C TYR A 16 -0.04 1.23 10.01
N SER A 17 -1.13 0.81 9.36
CA SER A 17 -1.54 1.36 8.06
C SER A 17 -1.74 2.87 8.13
N LYS A 18 -2.46 3.35 9.17
CA LYS A 18 -2.70 4.77 9.39
C LYS A 18 -1.41 5.55 9.69
N GLU A 19 -0.54 5.03 10.54
CA GLU A 19 0.76 5.64 10.84
C GLU A 19 1.63 5.78 9.59
N ASN A 20 1.62 4.79 8.69
CA ASN A 20 2.30 4.91 7.39
C ASN A 20 1.68 6.00 6.52
N PHE A 21 0.35 6.11 6.46
CA PHE A 21 -0.29 7.18 5.70
C PHE A 21 0.04 8.57 6.26
N ASP A 22 -0.02 8.75 7.57
CA ASP A 22 0.32 10.00 8.24
C ASP A 22 1.80 10.36 8.01
N SER A 23 2.69 9.36 8.05
CA SER A 23 4.12 9.52 7.71
C SER A 23 4.31 9.95 6.25
N ALA A 24 3.61 9.34 5.29
CA ALA A 24 3.66 9.75 3.89
C ALA A 24 3.28 11.22 3.72
N ASN A 25 2.22 11.68 4.40
CA ASN A 25 1.80 13.08 4.35
C ASN A 25 2.85 14.05 4.88
N VAL A 26 3.56 13.69 5.96
CA VAL A 26 4.67 14.51 6.49
C VAL A 26 5.83 14.53 5.50
N LEU A 27 6.19 13.39 4.92
CA LEU A 27 7.30 13.28 3.97
C LEU A 27 7.02 14.03 2.67
N LEU A 28 5.78 14.01 2.19
CA LEU A 28 5.33 14.78 1.04
C LEU A 28 5.52 16.28 1.26
N LYS A 29 5.13 16.81 2.42
CA LYS A 29 5.31 18.22 2.80
C LYS A 29 6.78 18.66 2.85
N ASN A 30 7.70 17.71 3.02
CA ASN A 30 9.14 17.94 3.07
C ASN A 30 9.85 17.54 1.78
N SER A 31 9.11 17.24 0.70
CA SER A 31 9.66 16.82 -0.60
C SER A 31 10.56 15.58 -0.53
N LEU A 32 10.32 14.71 0.45
CA LEU A 32 11.05 13.44 0.62
C LEU A 32 10.30 12.32 -0.12
N PHE A 33 10.38 12.33 -1.46
CA PHE A 33 9.52 11.53 -2.33
C PHE A 33 9.70 10.02 -2.22
N ASN A 34 10.94 9.53 -2.22
CA ASN A 34 11.22 8.08 -2.11
C ASN A 34 10.64 7.47 -0.81
N PRO A 35 10.95 7.99 0.40
CA PRO A 35 10.35 7.46 1.61
C PRO A 35 8.84 7.76 1.71
N CYS A 36 8.33 8.82 1.08
CA CYS A 36 6.89 9.08 0.97
C CYS A 36 6.19 7.94 0.22
N LEU A 37 6.66 7.61 -0.99
CA LEU A 37 6.12 6.54 -1.82
C LEU A 37 6.18 5.17 -1.10
N GLN A 38 7.27 4.87 -0.41
CA GLN A 38 7.39 3.67 0.41
C GLN A 38 6.31 3.60 1.50
N ASN A 39 6.06 4.72 2.18
CA ASN A 39 5.01 4.80 3.20
C ASN A 39 3.61 4.66 2.60
N VAL A 40 3.36 5.18 1.39
CA VAL A 40 2.10 4.94 0.68
C VAL A 40 1.91 3.46 0.37
N GLN A 41 2.93 2.79 -0.21
CA GLN A 41 2.86 1.35 -0.50
C GLN A 41 2.59 0.54 0.78
N GLN A 42 3.31 0.84 1.87
CA GLN A 42 3.16 0.17 3.15
C GLN A 42 1.78 0.41 3.78
N SER A 43 1.24 1.62 3.65
CA SER A 43 -0.10 1.94 4.13
C SER A 43 -1.15 1.06 3.44
N VAL A 44 -1.11 0.98 2.11
CA VAL A 44 -2.03 0.16 1.31
C VAL A 44 -1.87 -1.32 1.63
N GLU A 45 -0.63 -1.82 1.65
CA GLU A 45 -0.32 -3.23 1.98
C GLU A 45 -0.94 -3.64 3.32
N LYS A 46 -0.74 -2.82 4.37
CA LYS A 46 -1.26 -3.10 5.71
C LYS A 46 -2.78 -2.97 5.79
N ALA A 47 -3.38 -2.07 5.03
CA ALA A 47 -4.85 -1.98 4.93
C ALA A 47 -5.45 -3.26 4.31
N LEU A 48 -4.88 -3.76 3.21
CA LEU A 48 -5.35 -5.01 2.60
C LEU A 48 -5.15 -6.21 3.53
N LYS A 49 -4.01 -6.28 4.23
CA LYS A 49 -3.75 -7.33 5.23
C LYS A 49 -4.73 -7.27 6.40
N THR A 50 -5.12 -6.07 6.83
CA THR A 50 -6.15 -5.87 7.86
C THR A 50 -7.47 -6.51 7.44
N LEU A 51 -7.91 -6.28 6.19
CA LEU A 51 -9.14 -6.89 5.66
C LEU A 51 -9.06 -8.43 5.61
N LEU A 52 -7.90 -8.98 5.25
CA LEU A 52 -7.67 -10.43 5.25
C LEU A 52 -7.77 -11.02 6.66
N ILE A 53 -7.13 -10.38 7.66
CA ILE A 53 -7.18 -10.81 9.07
C ILE A 53 -8.63 -10.76 9.59
N GLU A 54 -9.37 -9.69 9.26
CA GLU A 54 -10.76 -9.52 9.70
C GLU A 54 -11.67 -10.64 9.17
N LYS A 55 -11.35 -11.20 8.01
CA LYS A 55 -12.03 -12.39 7.46
C LYS A 55 -11.47 -13.72 7.95
N GLY A 56 -10.53 -13.71 8.88
CA GLY A 56 -9.90 -14.91 9.44
C GLY A 56 -8.95 -15.60 8.46
N ALA A 57 -8.54 -14.92 7.38
CA ALA A 57 -7.56 -15.45 6.44
C ALA A 57 -6.15 -15.39 7.07
N ARG A 58 -5.33 -16.42 6.80
CA ARG A 58 -3.92 -16.40 7.21
C ARG A 58 -3.15 -15.43 6.35
N LEU A 59 -2.40 -14.53 7.00
CA LEU A 59 -1.48 -13.65 6.29
C LEU A 59 -0.34 -14.43 5.65
N LYS A 60 -0.22 -14.31 4.33
CA LYS A 60 0.97 -14.72 3.60
C LYS A 60 2.08 -13.68 3.79
N LYS A 61 3.33 -14.13 3.82
CA LYS A 61 4.51 -13.24 3.80
C LYS A 61 4.74 -12.76 2.35
N THR A 62 3.89 -11.86 1.89
CA THR A 62 3.98 -11.19 0.59
C THR A 62 3.88 -9.67 0.78
N HIS A 63 4.53 -8.93 -0.10
CA HIS A 63 4.43 -7.47 -0.21
C HIS A 63 3.69 -7.03 -1.49
N GLU A 64 3.27 -8.01 -2.30
CA GLU A 64 2.63 -7.76 -3.59
C GLU A 64 1.17 -7.34 -3.39
N ILE A 65 0.88 -6.07 -3.69
CA ILE A 65 -0.46 -5.46 -3.58
C ILE A 65 -1.46 -6.21 -4.47
N LEU A 66 -1.07 -6.54 -5.71
CA LEU A 66 -1.94 -7.27 -6.63
C LEU A 66 -2.31 -8.66 -6.10
N GLU A 67 -1.38 -9.36 -5.44
CA GLU A 67 -1.66 -10.65 -4.82
C GLU A 67 -2.65 -10.49 -3.64
N LEU A 68 -2.43 -9.49 -2.79
CA LEU A 68 -3.33 -9.21 -1.66
C LEU A 68 -4.74 -8.84 -2.12
N LYS A 69 -4.86 -8.03 -3.18
CA LYS A 69 -6.15 -7.69 -3.82
C LYS A 69 -6.86 -8.96 -4.33
N LYS A 70 -6.18 -9.81 -5.11
CA LYS A 70 -6.75 -11.06 -5.62
C LYS A 70 -7.18 -12.01 -4.48
N ASN A 71 -6.44 -12.06 -3.39
CA ASN A 71 -6.82 -12.83 -2.20
C ASN A 71 -8.12 -12.31 -1.56
N LEU A 72 -8.34 -10.99 -1.54
CA LEU A 72 -9.58 -10.39 -1.05
C LEU A 72 -10.76 -10.66 -2.00
N GLU A 73 -10.54 -10.59 -3.30
CA GLU A 73 -11.55 -10.92 -4.31
C GLU A 73 -12.03 -12.37 -4.19
N MET A 74 -11.12 -13.32 -3.92
CA MET A 74 -11.47 -14.72 -3.61
C MET A 74 -12.35 -14.87 -2.36
N LEU A 75 -12.32 -13.89 -1.45
CA LEU A 75 -13.17 -13.81 -0.26
C LEU A 75 -14.43 -12.96 -0.49
N ASN A 76 -14.75 -12.62 -1.75
CA ASN A 76 -15.83 -11.72 -2.16
C ASN A 76 -15.73 -10.30 -1.57
N ILE A 77 -14.51 -9.82 -1.27
CA ILE A 77 -14.25 -8.43 -0.92
C ILE A 77 -13.68 -7.73 -2.14
N GLN A 78 -14.42 -6.76 -2.66
CA GLN A 78 -13.95 -5.89 -3.72
C GLN A 78 -13.24 -4.69 -3.12
N VAL A 79 -12.07 -4.36 -3.67
CA VAL A 79 -11.29 -3.18 -3.30
C VAL A 79 -11.15 -2.31 -4.53
N ASP A 80 -11.49 -1.03 -4.41
CA ASP A 80 -11.42 -0.06 -5.52
C ASP A 80 -9.98 0.43 -5.75
N ILE A 81 -9.13 -0.47 -6.25
CA ILE A 81 -7.78 -0.18 -6.71
C ILE A 81 -7.61 -0.91 -8.05
N SER A 82 -7.27 -0.17 -9.12
CA SER A 82 -7.00 -0.77 -10.42
C SER A 82 -5.73 -1.62 -10.41
N ASP A 83 -5.66 -2.61 -11.29
CA ASP A 83 -4.47 -3.47 -11.42
C ASP A 83 -3.22 -2.65 -11.78
N GLU A 84 -3.37 -1.63 -12.61
CA GLU A 84 -2.31 -0.66 -12.96
C GLU A 84 -1.76 0.07 -11.72
N ASN A 85 -2.64 0.47 -10.80
CA ASN A 85 -2.22 1.10 -9.54
C ASN A 85 -1.56 0.08 -8.61
N CYS A 86 -2.01 -1.18 -8.60
CA CYS A 86 -1.31 -2.25 -7.87
C CYS A 86 0.10 -2.47 -8.39
N ASP A 87 0.28 -2.52 -9.71
CA ASP A 87 1.59 -2.68 -10.35
C ASP A 87 2.51 -1.49 -10.08
N PHE A 88 1.99 -0.27 -10.13
CA PHE A 88 2.73 0.93 -9.72
C PHE A 88 3.20 0.84 -8.27
N LEU A 89 2.32 0.49 -7.33
CA LEU A 89 2.68 0.37 -5.91
C LEU A 89 3.72 -0.74 -5.67
N ASN A 90 3.60 -1.87 -6.37
CA ASN A 90 4.60 -2.93 -6.33
C ASN A 90 5.95 -2.47 -6.90
N SER A 91 5.92 -1.64 -7.95
CA SER A 91 7.14 -1.08 -8.50
C SER A 91 7.90 -0.25 -7.48
N ILE A 92 7.24 0.53 -6.59
CA ILE A 92 7.92 1.33 -5.55
C ILE A 92 8.84 0.48 -4.66
N TYR A 93 8.43 -0.76 -4.35
CA TYR A 93 9.19 -1.68 -3.51
C TYR A 93 10.55 -2.06 -4.12
N LEU A 94 10.69 -2.07 -5.45
CA LEU A 94 11.92 -2.46 -6.15
C LEU A 94 13.03 -1.37 -6.13
N PRO A 95 12.81 -0.14 -6.64
CA PRO A 95 13.76 0.97 -6.57
C PRO A 95 13.99 1.48 -5.14
N SER A 96 13.11 1.20 -4.18
CA SER A 96 13.38 1.55 -2.78
C SER A 96 14.55 0.77 -2.17
N LYS A 97 14.87 -0.41 -2.70
CA LYS A 97 15.97 -1.27 -2.22
C LYS A 97 17.29 -1.06 -2.95
N TYR A 98 17.26 -0.37 -4.08
CA TYR A 98 18.41 -0.16 -4.95
C TYR A 98 18.39 1.27 -5.48
N PRO A 99 19.46 2.08 -5.30
CA PRO A 99 19.51 3.41 -5.89
C PRO A 99 19.21 3.32 -7.39
N LEU A 100 18.33 4.22 -7.87
CA LEU A 100 17.73 4.26 -9.21
C LEU A 100 18.72 4.02 -10.37
N GLY A 101 20.02 4.23 -10.16
CA GLY A 101 21.08 4.01 -11.14
C GLY A 101 21.62 2.59 -11.28
N SER A 102 21.02 1.55 -10.69
CA SER A 102 21.60 0.20 -10.73
C SER A 102 20.96 -0.78 -11.72
N VAL A 103 19.80 -0.49 -12.35
CA VAL A 103 19.21 -1.44 -13.32
C VAL A 103 18.45 -0.86 -14.54
N ILE A 104 18.06 0.42 -14.64
CA ILE A 104 17.34 0.96 -15.84
C ILE A 104 17.80 2.40 -16.18
N PRO A 105 17.89 2.82 -17.47
CA PRO A 105 18.29 4.17 -17.83
C PRO A 105 17.23 5.20 -17.42
N ASP A 106 17.64 6.20 -16.63
CA ASP A 106 16.95 7.45 -16.30
C ASP A 106 15.41 7.41 -16.24
N PHE A 107 14.87 6.91 -15.13
CA PHE A 107 13.51 7.25 -14.70
C PHE A 107 13.56 8.24 -13.54
N ASN A 108 13.28 9.51 -13.83
CA ASN A 108 13.19 10.57 -12.84
C ASN A 108 11.70 10.86 -12.60
N PRO A 109 11.11 10.46 -11.46
CA PRO A 109 9.70 10.72 -11.21
C PRO A 109 9.45 12.24 -11.09
N ASP A 110 8.48 12.76 -11.86
CA ASP A 110 8.10 14.17 -11.87
C ASP A 110 6.71 14.41 -11.24
N GLU A 111 6.34 15.68 -11.10
CA GLU A 111 5.08 16.14 -10.49
C GLU A 111 3.81 15.56 -11.17
N SER A 112 3.91 15.11 -12.43
CA SER A 112 2.77 14.60 -13.20
C SER A 112 2.24 13.26 -12.67
N ILE A 113 3.12 12.43 -12.07
CA ILE A 113 2.76 11.14 -11.47
C ILE A 113 1.93 11.34 -10.19
N LEU A 114 2.18 12.43 -9.46
CA LEU A 114 1.52 12.72 -8.19
C LEU A 114 0.04 13.11 -8.39
N TYR A 115 -0.29 13.81 -9.48
CA TYR A 115 -1.66 14.29 -9.76
C TYR A 115 -2.64 13.16 -10.15
N ARG A 116 -2.13 12.01 -10.63
CA ARG A 116 -2.94 10.80 -10.85
C ARG A 116 -3.30 10.10 -9.54
N SER A 117 -2.44 10.20 -8.53
CA SER A 117 -2.65 9.57 -7.21
C SER A 117 -3.70 10.32 -6.37
N ASP A 118 -3.76 11.65 -6.47
CA ASP A 118 -4.67 12.48 -5.66
C ASP A 118 -6.15 12.42 -6.11
N ASN A 119 -6.40 12.17 -7.41
CA ASN A 119 -7.76 12.10 -7.96
C ASN A 119 -8.53 10.81 -7.57
N HIS A 120 -7.83 9.75 -7.14
CA HIS A 120 -8.48 8.54 -6.64
C HIS A 120 -8.82 8.61 -5.15
N SER A 121 -8.06 9.38 -4.36
CA SER A 121 -8.33 9.52 -2.92
C SER A 121 -9.63 10.31 -2.62
N LYS A 122 -10.07 11.17 -3.54
CA LYS A 122 -11.30 11.99 -3.38
C LYS A 122 -12.59 11.30 -3.84
N LYS A 123 -12.52 10.15 -4.52
CA LYS A 123 -13.72 9.42 -4.98
C LYS A 123 -14.24 8.37 -3.99
N CYS A 124 -13.51 8.12 -2.91
CA CYS A 124 -13.86 7.11 -1.90
C CYS A 124 -14.43 7.71 -0.59
N ASN A 125 -14.92 8.95 -0.63
CA ASN A 125 -15.72 9.54 0.46
C ASN A 125 -17.21 9.54 0.11
#